data_AF-A0A7Y5UIS7-F1
#
_entry.id   AF-A0A7Y5UIS7-F1
#
_cell.length_a   1.000
_cell.length_b   1.000
_cell.length_c   1.000
_cell.angle_alpha   90.00
_cell.angle_beta   90.00
_cell.angle_gamma   90.00
#
_symmetry.space_group_name_H-M   'P 1'
#
loop_
_entity.id
_entity.type
_entity.pdbx_description
1 polymer ?
#
loop_
_entity_poly.entity_id
_entity_poly.type
_entity_poly.pdbx_seq_one_letter_code
_entity_poly.pdbx_strand_id
1 'polypeptide(L)'
;MSSRSSVRRLAIARAGCILGLSAILVVLSATDAHAQRVDSARVAPARAPVVDTSTRPVPQPPLSPRRAFLYSLLLPGYSQSILGRPTAGAIFVLSEAIALGMLRESKADLDEARALRTDSVVVVGVDQNGVPIKSPSPYTNQLIDVRRGHVEDWVAFIIANHLFAAADAYVGAHLWDLPSQVSLRQTRGGTMLAARLTW
;
A
#
# COMPACT_ATOMS: atom_id res chain seq x y z
N MET A 1 38.10 -21.40 -5.93
CA MET A 1 37.15 -21.21 -4.81
C MET A 1 36.23 -19.99 -5.03
N SER A 2 35.66 -19.86 -6.24
CA SER A 2 34.76 -18.75 -6.63
C SER A 2 33.39 -19.33 -6.98
N SER A 3 32.49 -19.43 -5.99
CA SER A 3 31.15 -19.98 -6.23
C SER A 3 30.11 -19.52 -5.21
N ARG A 4 30.53 -19.11 -4.00
CA ARG A 4 29.58 -18.77 -2.92
C ARG A 4 29.02 -17.34 -2.95
N SER A 5 29.67 -16.38 -3.62
CA SER A 5 29.23 -14.98 -3.65
C SER A 5 28.14 -14.68 -4.69
N SER A 6 28.08 -15.44 -5.79
CA SER A 6 27.06 -15.29 -6.83
C SER A 6 25.68 -15.79 -6.40
N VAL A 7 25.62 -16.74 -5.46
CA VAL A 7 24.36 -17.34 -4.98
C VAL A 7 23.58 -16.38 -4.07
N ARG A 8 24.28 -15.55 -3.28
CA ARG A 8 23.63 -14.60 -2.35
C ARG A 8 23.02 -13.39 -3.05
N ARG A 9 23.67 -12.85 -4.09
CA ARG A 9 23.14 -11.73 -4.89
C ARG A 9 21.91 -12.15 -5.71
N LEU A 10 21.86 -13.41 -6.15
CA LEU A 10 20.71 -13.98 -6.85
C LEU A 10 19.52 -14.24 -5.90
N ALA A 11 19.77 -14.51 -4.62
CA ALA A 11 18.70 -14.73 -3.63
C ALA A 11 17.98 -13.43 -3.24
N ILE A 12 18.70 -12.31 -3.10
CA ILE A 12 18.13 -11.01 -2.76
C ILE A 12 17.32 -10.43 -3.94
N ALA A 13 17.80 -10.57 -5.18
CA ALA A 13 17.06 -10.20 -6.37
C ALA A 13 15.79 -11.06 -6.59
N ARG A 14 15.82 -12.34 -6.20
CA ARG A 14 14.66 -13.23 -6.26
C ARG A 14 13.62 -12.94 -5.17
N ALA A 15 14.05 -12.55 -3.97
CA ALA A 15 13.13 -12.18 -2.88
C ALA A 15 12.32 -10.90 -3.20
N GLY A 16 12.95 -9.90 -3.81
CA GLY A 16 12.26 -8.68 -4.27
C GLY A 16 11.24 -8.93 -5.38
N CYS A 17 11.59 -9.80 -6.35
CA CYS A 17 10.64 -10.21 -7.41
C CYS A 17 9.49 -11.06 -6.89
N ILE A 18 9.72 -11.94 -5.90
CA ILE A 18 8.65 -12.78 -5.32
C ILE A 18 7.68 -11.93 -4.49
N LEU A 19 8.15 -10.95 -3.71
CA LEU A 19 7.28 -10.04 -2.97
C LEU A 19 6.50 -9.09 -3.89
N GLY A 20 7.12 -8.60 -4.98
CA GLY A 20 6.44 -7.79 -6.00
C GLY A 20 5.37 -8.57 -6.77
N LEU A 21 5.63 -9.84 -7.14
CA LEU A 21 4.62 -10.68 -7.79
C LEU A 21 3.48 -11.09 -6.83
N SER A 22 3.77 -11.27 -5.54
CA SER A 22 2.77 -11.62 -4.52
C SER A 22 1.77 -10.48 -4.28
N ALA A 23 2.27 -9.24 -4.21
CA ALA A 23 1.42 -8.05 -4.06
C ALA A 23 0.49 -7.83 -5.27
N ILE A 24 0.97 -8.13 -6.48
CA ILE A 24 0.16 -8.11 -7.70
C ILE A 24 -0.89 -9.24 -7.69
N LEU A 25 -0.54 -10.44 -7.22
CA LEU A 25 -1.47 -11.58 -7.18
C LEU A 25 -2.63 -11.38 -6.17
N VAL A 26 -2.38 -10.69 -5.05
CA VAL A 26 -3.43 -10.38 -4.06
C VAL A 26 -4.39 -9.30 -4.57
N VAL A 27 -3.89 -8.31 -5.33
CA VAL A 27 -4.74 -7.30 -5.99
C VAL A 27 -5.60 -7.93 -7.10
N LEU A 28 -5.11 -8.96 -7.79
CA LEU A 28 -5.91 -9.69 -8.79
C LEU A 28 -6.91 -10.70 -8.19
N SER A 29 -6.74 -11.14 -6.94
CA SER A 29 -7.62 -12.16 -6.33
C SER A 29 -8.89 -11.58 -5.69
N ALA A 30 -9.03 -10.25 -5.64
CA ALA A 30 -10.21 -9.56 -5.12
C ALA A 30 -11.35 -9.41 -6.15
N THR A 31 -11.26 -10.09 -7.30
CA THR A 31 -12.40 -10.19 -8.23
C THR A 31 -13.37 -11.23 -7.70
N ASP A 32 -14.28 -10.81 -6.83
CA ASP A 32 -15.42 -11.64 -6.43
C ASP A 32 -16.20 -12.07 -7.67
N ALA A 33 -16.17 -13.38 -7.92
CA ALA A 33 -16.96 -14.06 -8.91
C ALA A 33 -18.43 -14.09 -8.49
N HIS A 34 -19.18 -13.04 -8.81
CA HIS A 34 -20.64 -13.06 -8.80
C HIS A 34 -21.20 -12.55 -10.14
N ALA A 35 -21.08 -13.39 -11.17
CA ALA A 35 -21.60 -13.14 -12.51
C ALA A 35 -22.93 -13.87 -12.79
N GLN A 36 -23.79 -14.08 -11.79
CA GLN A 36 -25.18 -14.49 -12.03
C GLN A 36 -26.08 -13.25 -12.05
N ARG A 37 -26.23 -12.70 -13.25
CA ARG A 37 -27.16 -11.61 -13.55
C ARG A 37 -28.57 -12.21 -13.67
N VAL A 38 -29.45 -11.92 -12.72
CA VAL A 38 -30.89 -12.16 -12.87
C VAL A 38 -31.39 -11.22 -13.98
N ASP A 39 -32.01 -11.79 -15.00
CA ASP A 39 -32.55 -11.07 -16.15
C ASP A 39 -33.84 -10.34 -15.77
N SER A 40 -33.78 -9.01 -15.66
CA SER A 40 -34.91 -8.16 -15.27
C SER A 40 -35.43 -7.33 -16.44
N ALA A 41 -35.54 -7.93 -17.62
CA ALA A 41 -36.09 -7.29 -18.82
C ALA A 41 -37.60 -7.57 -18.99
N ARG A 42 -38.44 -7.06 -18.09
CA ARG A 42 -39.86 -6.66 -18.32
C ARG A 42 -40.58 -6.45 -16.99
N VAL A 43 -40.45 -5.26 -16.40
CA VAL A 43 -41.45 -4.75 -15.47
C VAL A 43 -41.56 -3.25 -15.77
N ALA A 44 -42.76 -2.80 -16.16
CA ALA A 44 -43.07 -1.37 -16.28
C ALA A 44 -42.82 -0.70 -14.92
N PRO A 45 -42.30 0.54 -14.86
CA PRO A 45 -42.05 1.19 -13.57
C PRO A 45 -43.38 1.42 -12.87
N ALA A 46 -43.70 0.59 -11.88
CA ALA A 46 -44.75 0.90 -10.91
C ALA A 46 -44.33 2.21 -10.24
N ARG A 47 -45.22 3.21 -10.23
CA ARG A 47 -45.02 4.47 -9.52
C ARG A 47 -44.67 4.13 -8.07
N ALA A 48 -43.43 4.42 -7.68
CA ALA A 48 -43.00 4.21 -6.31
C ALA A 48 -43.94 4.99 -5.37
N PRO A 49 -44.45 4.38 -4.29
CA PRO A 49 -45.21 5.13 -3.30
C PRO A 49 -44.35 6.28 -2.79
N VAL A 50 -44.97 7.45 -2.61
CA VAL A 50 -44.33 8.60 -1.96
C VAL A 50 -44.09 8.17 -0.51
N VAL A 51 -42.86 7.73 -0.21
CA VAL A 51 -42.45 7.39 1.14
C VAL A 51 -42.22 8.71 1.86
N ASP A 52 -42.99 8.96 2.92
CA ASP A 52 -42.82 10.12 3.79
C ASP A 52 -41.49 10.01 4.55
N THR A 53 -40.45 10.67 4.05
CA THR A 53 -39.08 10.62 4.59
C THR A 53 -38.96 11.31 5.95
N SER A 54 -39.99 12.02 6.40
CA SER A 54 -40.01 12.77 7.66
C SER A 54 -39.89 11.90 8.93
N THR A 55 -40.16 10.60 8.83
CA THR A 55 -40.17 9.66 9.98
C THR A 55 -39.05 8.62 9.95
N ARG A 56 -38.16 8.65 8.95
CA ARG A 56 -37.08 7.67 8.85
C ARG A 56 -35.99 7.98 9.89
N PRO A 57 -35.59 7.03 10.74
CA PRO A 57 -34.42 7.19 11.59
C PRO A 57 -33.20 7.51 10.72
N VAL A 58 -32.54 8.63 10.98
CA VAL A 58 -31.30 8.99 10.29
C VAL A 58 -30.28 7.88 10.57
N PRO A 59 -29.76 7.19 9.54
CA PRO A 59 -28.74 6.18 9.73
C PRO A 59 -27.52 6.82 10.40
N GLN A 60 -27.18 6.39 11.61
CA GLN A 60 -26.00 6.90 12.29
C GLN A 60 -24.77 6.08 11.91
N PRO A 61 -23.62 6.73 11.66
CA PRO A 61 -22.38 6.01 11.43
C PRO A 61 -21.91 5.30 12.72
N PRO A 62 -21.28 4.12 12.60
CA PRO A 62 -20.75 3.39 13.76
C PRO A 62 -19.62 4.15 14.47
N LEU A 63 -18.96 5.08 13.77
CA LEU A 63 -17.96 5.98 14.30
C LEU A 63 -18.29 7.42 13.94
N SER A 64 -18.25 8.31 14.95
CA SER A 64 -18.25 9.75 14.69
C SER A 64 -17.02 10.13 13.85
N PRO A 65 -17.09 11.13 12.96
CA PRO A 65 -15.96 11.49 12.10
C PRO A 65 -14.65 11.83 12.84
N ARG A 66 -14.73 12.49 13.99
CA ARG A 66 -13.54 12.79 14.81
C ARG A 66 -12.86 11.52 15.33
N ARG A 67 -13.64 10.53 15.76
CA ARG A 67 -13.12 9.23 16.21
C ARG A 67 -12.53 8.44 15.04
N ALA A 68 -13.21 8.46 13.90
CA ALA A 68 -12.71 7.82 12.67
C ALA A 68 -11.36 8.41 12.24
N PHE A 69 -11.21 9.74 12.29
CA PHE A 69 -9.93 10.40 12.04
C PHE A 69 -8.86 9.94 13.02
N LEU A 70 -9.10 10.07 14.33
CA LEU A 70 -8.08 9.78 15.36
C LEU A 70 -7.64 8.32 15.36
N TYR A 71 -8.58 7.39 15.21
CA TYR A 71 -8.24 5.97 15.20
C TYR A 71 -7.46 5.58 13.94
N SER A 72 -7.81 6.10 12.76
CA SER A 72 -7.04 5.82 11.54
C SER A 72 -5.73 6.60 11.45
N LEU A 73 -5.62 7.73 12.15
CA LEU A 73 -4.35 8.46 12.31
C LEU A 73 -3.36 7.66 13.17
N LEU A 74 -3.85 6.90 14.15
CA LEU A 74 -2.99 6.09 15.02
C LEU A 74 -2.71 4.71 14.43
N LEU A 75 -3.71 4.12 13.76
CA LEU A 75 -3.61 2.81 13.13
C LEU A 75 -4.22 2.86 11.72
N PRO A 76 -3.39 3.03 10.68
CA PRO A 76 -3.86 3.13 9.31
C PRO A 76 -4.78 1.96 8.91
N GLY A 77 -5.93 2.29 8.32
CA GLY A 77 -6.93 1.32 7.85
C GLY A 77 -7.92 0.82 8.92
N TYR A 78 -7.73 1.14 10.20
CA TYR A 78 -8.63 0.67 11.27
C TYR A 78 -10.07 1.17 11.11
N SER A 79 -10.28 2.48 10.99
CA SER A 79 -11.65 3.02 10.92
C SER A 79 -12.35 2.67 9.61
N GLN A 80 -11.61 2.49 8.52
CA GLN A 80 -12.14 2.00 7.25
C GLN A 80 -12.79 0.61 7.41
N SER A 81 -12.20 -0.27 8.23
CA SER A 81 -12.79 -1.59 8.49
C SER A 81 -14.11 -1.49 9.26
N ILE A 82 -14.21 -0.60 10.25
CA ILE A 82 -15.44 -0.38 11.04
C ILE A 82 -16.51 0.31 10.19
N LEU A 83 -16.10 1.24 9.34
CA LEU A 83 -16.93 1.89 8.33
C LEU A 83 -17.10 1.00 7.09
N GLY A 84 -17.13 -0.33 7.18
CA GLY A 84 -17.51 -1.22 6.07
C GLY A 84 -16.80 -0.98 4.72
N ARG A 85 -15.60 -0.39 4.71
CA ARG A 85 -14.80 -0.05 3.52
C ARG A 85 -13.52 -0.88 3.49
N PRO A 86 -13.62 -2.22 3.33
CA PRO A 86 -12.49 -3.13 3.48
C PRO A 86 -11.39 -2.88 2.47
N THR A 87 -11.72 -2.50 1.23
CA THR A 87 -10.73 -2.19 0.18
C THR A 87 -9.86 -0.98 0.56
N ALA A 88 -10.48 0.10 1.06
CA ALA A 88 -9.74 1.29 1.50
C ALA A 88 -8.85 0.96 2.70
N GLY A 89 -9.37 0.22 3.68
CA GLY A 89 -8.60 -0.23 4.84
C GLY A 89 -7.41 -1.09 4.46
N ALA A 90 -7.60 -2.06 3.55
CA ALA A 90 -6.56 -2.95 3.07
C ALA A 90 -5.40 -2.21 2.39
N ILE A 91 -5.70 -1.17 1.59
CA ILE A 91 -4.65 -0.36 0.94
C ILE A 91 -3.75 0.28 2.00
N PHE A 92 -4.33 0.96 3.00
CA PHE A 92 -3.52 1.63 4.03
C PHE A 92 -2.69 0.65 4.87
N VAL A 93 -3.25 -0.50 5.23
CA VAL A 93 -2.53 -1.54 5.98
C VAL A 93 -1.40 -2.15 5.14
N LEU A 94 -1.65 -2.43 3.87
CA LEU A 94 -0.63 -2.97 2.97
C LEU A 94 0.50 -1.96 2.74
N SER A 95 0.16 -0.70 2.48
CA SER A 95 1.13 0.38 2.34
C SER A 95 1.98 0.55 3.60
N GLU A 96 1.36 0.46 4.78
CA GLU A 96 2.08 0.51 6.06
C GLU A 96 3.05 -0.67 6.21
N ALA A 97 2.60 -1.89 5.90
CA ALA A 97 3.44 -3.09 5.99
C ALA A 97 4.66 -3.02 5.05
N ILE A 98 4.48 -2.53 3.83
CA ILE A 98 5.57 -2.31 2.88
C ILE A 98 6.56 -1.28 3.44
N ALA A 99 6.04 -0.15 3.93
CA ALA A 99 6.87 0.93 4.44
C ALA A 99 7.69 0.49 5.67
N LEU A 100 7.09 -0.25 6.60
CA LEU A 100 7.79 -0.81 7.76
C LEU A 100 8.87 -1.82 7.36
N GLY A 101 8.58 -2.68 6.36
CA GLY A 101 9.57 -3.60 5.80
C GLY A 101 10.76 -2.86 5.21
N MET A 102 10.50 -1.85 4.39
CA MET A 102 11.53 -1.06 3.73
C MET A 102 12.30 -0.15 4.71
N LEU A 103 11.65 0.36 5.76
CA LEU A 103 12.30 1.10 6.83
C LEU A 103 13.31 0.21 7.58
N ARG A 104 12.92 -1.04 7.87
CA ARG A 104 13.81 -2.00 8.54
C ARG A 104 15.02 -2.33 7.68
N GLU A 105 14.82 -2.60 6.39
CA GLU A 105 15.91 -2.87 5.45
C GLU A 105 16.83 -1.65 5.31
N SER A 106 16.27 -0.46 5.14
CA SER A 106 17.06 0.77 4.99
C SER A 106 17.89 1.08 6.23
N LYS A 107 17.39 0.76 7.43
CA LYS A 107 18.15 0.87 8.68
C LYS A 107 19.30 -0.13 8.75
N ALA A 108 19.05 -1.39 8.37
CA ALA A 108 20.10 -2.41 8.33
C ALA A 108 21.23 -2.01 7.36
N ASP A 109 20.87 -1.52 6.17
CA ASP A 109 21.83 -1.02 5.19
C ASP A 109 22.64 0.18 5.71
N LEU A 110 21.99 1.09 6.43
CA LEU A 110 22.65 2.25 7.03
C LEU A 110 23.63 1.83 8.14
N ASP A 111 23.24 0.89 8.99
CA ASP A 111 24.07 0.38 10.08
C ASP A 111 25.27 -0.40 9.54
N GLU A 112 25.07 -1.22 8.50
CA GLU A 112 26.17 -1.89 7.78
C GLU A 112 27.15 -0.87 7.19
N ALA A 113 26.64 0.17 6.51
CA ALA A 113 27.49 1.19 5.91
C ALA A 113 28.30 1.97 6.95
N ARG A 114 27.73 2.22 8.13
CA ARG A 114 28.43 2.86 9.25
C ARG A 114 29.50 1.95 9.84
N ALA A 115 29.21 0.67 10.00
CA ALA A 115 30.15 -0.32 10.52
C ALA A 115 31.38 -0.48 9.62
N LEU A 116 31.17 -0.49 8.31
CA LEU A 116 32.22 -0.73 7.31
C LEU A 116 32.93 0.55 6.83
N ARG A 117 32.53 1.73 7.33
CA ARG A 117 33.15 3.02 6.99
C ARG A 117 34.66 3.05 7.23
N THR A 118 35.12 2.39 8.30
CA THR A 118 36.53 2.38 8.71
C THR A 118 37.36 1.33 7.97
N ASP A 119 36.73 0.47 7.17
CA ASP A 119 37.43 -0.48 6.31
C ASP A 119 37.98 0.27 5.09
N SER A 120 39.30 0.35 4.97
CA SER A 120 39.96 1.22 4.01
C SER A 120 40.42 0.51 2.74
N VAL A 121 40.46 -0.83 2.72
CA VAL A 121 41.01 -1.60 1.59
C VAL A 121 40.26 -2.91 1.40
N VAL A 122 39.51 -3.01 0.30
CA VAL A 122 38.93 -4.28 -0.14
C VAL A 122 39.85 -4.90 -1.20
N VAL A 123 40.29 -6.15 -0.97
CA VAL A 123 40.95 -6.94 -2.01
C VAL A 123 39.86 -7.53 -2.91
N VAL A 124 39.75 -7.01 -4.12
CA VAL A 124 38.67 -7.39 -5.07
C VAL A 124 39.07 -8.58 -5.93
N GLY A 125 40.37 -8.81 -6.09
CA GLY A 125 40.91 -9.92 -6.85
C GLY A 125 42.43 -9.95 -6.81
N VAL A 126 43.00 -10.81 -7.62
CA VAL A 126 44.44 -10.97 -7.81
C VAL A 126 44.70 -10.88 -9.31
N ASP A 127 45.71 -10.13 -9.72
CA ASP A 127 46.08 -10.00 -11.13
C ASP A 127 46.74 -11.30 -11.68
N GLN A 128 47.08 -11.31 -12.97
CA GLN A 128 47.73 -12.46 -13.63
C GLN A 128 49.10 -12.80 -13.02
N ASN A 129 49.72 -11.86 -12.31
CA ASN A 129 51.04 -11.98 -11.69
C ASN A 129 50.95 -12.33 -10.20
N GLY A 130 49.76 -12.56 -9.64
CA GLY A 130 49.57 -12.90 -8.23
C GLY A 130 49.51 -11.68 -7.28
N VAL A 131 49.46 -10.45 -7.81
CA VAL A 131 49.38 -9.23 -6.99
C VAL A 131 47.92 -8.91 -6.64
N PRO A 132 47.58 -8.68 -5.36
CA PRO A 132 46.23 -8.31 -4.96
C PRO A 132 45.81 -6.95 -5.54
N ILE A 133 44.69 -6.91 -6.25
CA ILE A 133 44.06 -5.67 -6.71
C ILE A 133 43.26 -5.09 -5.53
N LYS A 134 43.78 -3.98 -5.00
CA LYS A 134 43.14 -3.22 -3.92
C LYS A 134 42.20 -2.19 -4.53
N SER A 135 40.93 -2.20 -4.12
CA SER A 135 39.97 -1.16 -4.46
C SER A 135 39.61 -0.37 -3.19
N PRO A 136 39.40 0.95 -3.29
CA PRO A 136 38.87 1.72 -2.19
C PRO A 136 37.51 1.15 -1.77
N SER A 137 37.25 1.19 -0.46
CA SER A 137 35.99 0.72 0.12
C SER A 137 34.81 1.52 -0.44
N PRO A 138 33.70 0.85 -0.82
CA PRO A 138 32.51 1.52 -1.32
C PRO A 138 31.75 2.28 -0.20
N TYR A 139 32.08 2.02 1.07
CA TYR A 139 31.39 2.57 2.24
C TYR A 139 31.90 3.97 2.60
N THR A 140 31.68 4.93 1.70
CA THR A 140 32.05 6.34 1.87
C THR A 140 31.02 7.11 2.68
N ASN A 141 31.37 8.31 3.17
CA ASN A 141 30.41 9.20 3.83
C ASN A 141 29.21 9.53 2.92
N GLN A 142 29.46 9.68 1.61
CA GLN A 142 28.40 9.91 0.63
C GLN A 142 27.38 8.75 0.60
N LEU A 143 27.86 7.49 0.67
CA LEU A 143 26.95 6.34 0.74
C LEU A 143 26.12 6.36 2.03
N ILE A 144 26.73 6.69 3.17
CA ILE A 144 26.04 6.78 4.46
C ILE A 144 24.93 7.84 4.40
N ASP A 145 25.19 8.99 3.79
CA ASP A 145 24.19 10.06 3.65
C ASP A 145 23.03 9.63 2.74
N VAL A 146 23.32 8.94 1.63
CA VAL A 146 22.28 8.35 0.76
C VAL A 146 21.44 7.33 1.52
N ARG A 147 22.07 6.42 2.29
CA ARG A 147 21.35 5.42 3.09
C ARG A 147 20.52 6.04 4.20
N ARG A 148 20.98 7.13 4.80
CA ARG A 148 20.19 7.92 5.75
C ARG A 148 18.96 8.52 5.07
N GLY A 149 19.12 9.09 3.88
CA GLY A 149 18.01 9.60 3.08
C GLY A 149 16.92 8.56 2.86
N HIS A 150 17.28 7.31 2.51
CA HIS A 150 16.29 6.25 2.37
C HIS A 150 15.50 5.97 3.65
N VAL A 151 16.14 5.99 4.82
CA VAL A 151 15.43 5.86 6.11
C VAL A 151 14.45 7.02 6.31
N GLU A 152 14.89 8.26 6.03
CA GLU A 152 14.07 9.46 6.16
C GLU A 152 12.87 9.44 5.20
N ASP A 153 13.07 9.00 3.95
CA ASP A 153 12.01 8.86 2.94
C ASP A 153 10.92 7.89 3.40
N TRP A 154 11.31 6.73 3.94
CA TRP A 154 10.34 5.74 4.44
C TRP A 154 9.61 6.21 5.71
N VAL A 155 10.29 6.96 6.59
CA VAL A 155 9.62 7.60 7.73
C VAL A 155 8.60 8.63 7.25
N ALA A 156 8.95 9.46 6.26
CA ALA A 156 8.04 10.43 5.68
C ALA A 156 6.82 9.74 5.05
N PHE A 157 7.04 8.64 4.33
CA PHE A 157 5.96 7.84 3.76
C PHE A 157 5.00 7.30 4.82
N ILE A 158 5.51 6.75 5.94
CA ILE A 158 4.68 6.25 7.04
C ILE A 158 3.81 7.38 7.60
N ILE A 159 4.40 8.55 7.89
CA ILE A 159 3.66 9.71 8.40
C ILE A 159 2.57 10.13 7.41
N ALA A 160 2.90 10.21 6.12
CA ALA A 160 1.93 10.54 5.09
C ALA A 160 0.79 9.51 5.03
N ASN A 161 1.10 8.21 5.08
CA ASN A 161 0.13 7.12 5.09
C ASN A 161 -0.88 7.26 6.25
N HIS A 162 -0.41 7.60 7.46
CA HIS A 162 -1.26 7.83 8.62
C HIS A 162 -2.19 9.03 8.42
N LEU A 163 -1.67 10.14 7.88
CA LEU A 163 -2.47 11.33 7.61
C LEU A 163 -3.54 11.08 6.52
N PHE A 164 -3.19 10.39 5.45
CA PHE A 164 -4.14 10.03 4.40
C PHE A 164 -5.20 9.05 4.89
N ALA A 165 -4.81 8.05 5.70
CA ALA A 165 -5.76 7.12 6.32
C ALA A 165 -6.75 7.85 7.24
N ALA A 166 -6.27 8.82 8.02
CA ALA A 166 -7.11 9.64 8.89
C ALA A 166 -8.09 10.50 8.09
N ALA A 167 -7.62 11.17 7.04
CA ALA A 167 -8.44 12.01 6.17
C ALA A 167 -9.52 11.19 5.45
N ASP A 168 -9.16 10.05 4.86
CA ASP A 168 -10.12 9.15 4.20
C ASP A 168 -11.18 8.61 5.18
N ALA A 169 -10.79 8.27 6.42
CA ALA A 169 -11.72 7.83 7.44
C ALA A 169 -12.68 8.94 7.89
N TYR A 170 -12.18 10.17 8.05
CA TYR A 170 -13.00 11.33 8.39
C TYR A 170 -14.07 11.61 7.34
N VAL A 171 -13.68 11.55 6.06
CA VAL A 171 -14.60 11.71 4.92
C VAL A 171 -15.58 10.54 4.85
N GLY A 172 -15.10 9.30 4.99
CA GLY A 172 -15.93 8.11 4.99
C GLY A 172 -17.00 8.10 6.07
N ALA A 173 -16.71 8.66 7.24
CA ALA A 173 -17.69 8.82 8.31
C ALA A 173 -18.73 9.91 8.03
N HIS A 174 -18.37 10.99 7.33
CA HIS A 174 -19.32 12.03 6.91
C HIS A 174 -20.25 11.57 5.79
N LEU A 175 -19.77 10.69 4.92
CA LEU A 175 -20.51 10.20 3.77
C LEU A 175 -21.09 8.80 4.01
N TRP A 176 -21.20 8.37 5.28
CA TRP A 176 -21.61 7.02 5.63
C TRP A 176 -23.04 6.68 5.17
N ASP A 177 -23.92 7.68 5.20
CA ASP A 177 -25.33 7.57 4.81
C ASP A 177 -25.56 7.84 3.32
N LEU A 178 -24.54 8.27 2.57
CA LEU A 178 -24.70 8.55 1.15
C LEU A 178 -24.81 7.26 0.34
N PRO A 179 -25.91 7.08 -0.43
CA PRO A 179 -26.08 5.94 -1.33
C PRO A 179 -25.25 6.15 -2.61
N SER A 180 -23.91 6.13 -2.52
CA SER A 180 -23.07 6.22 -3.71
C SER A 180 -22.96 4.85 -4.38
N GLN A 181 -23.80 4.60 -5.39
CA GLN A 181 -23.62 3.48 -6.31
C GLN A 181 -22.65 3.89 -7.42
N VAL A 182 -21.36 3.72 -7.16
CA VAL A 182 -20.33 3.88 -8.20
C VAL A 182 -20.11 2.50 -8.82
N SER A 183 -20.57 2.32 -10.06
CA SER A 183 -20.39 1.07 -10.80
C SER A 183 -19.34 1.26 -11.88
N LEU A 184 -18.27 0.47 -11.80
CA LEU A 184 -17.31 0.30 -12.88
C LEU A 184 -17.82 -0.84 -13.76
N ARG A 185 -18.28 -0.50 -14.97
CA ARG A 185 -18.76 -1.49 -15.94
C ARG A 185 -17.77 -1.53 -17.10
N GLN A 186 -17.05 -2.64 -17.26
CA GLN A 186 -16.33 -2.87 -18.51
C GLN A 186 -17.33 -3.14 -19.63
N THR A 187 -17.29 -2.31 -20.66
CA THR A 187 -18.05 -2.51 -21.89
C THR A 187 -17.10 -2.96 -23.00
N ARG A 188 -17.62 -3.58 -24.06
CA ARG A 188 -16.81 -4.10 -25.18
C ARG A 188 -15.93 -3.04 -25.87
N GLY A 189 -16.16 -1.75 -25.61
CA GLY A 189 -15.39 -0.62 -26.13
C GLY A 189 -14.54 0.15 -25.10
N GLY A 190 -14.41 -0.32 -23.86
CA GLY A 190 -13.56 0.33 -22.84
C GLY A 190 -14.10 0.27 -21.40
N THR A 191 -13.35 0.83 -20.47
CA THR A 191 -13.77 0.95 -19.06
C THR A 191 -14.72 2.14 -18.91
N MET A 192 -16.00 1.89 -18.63
CA MET A 192 -16.98 2.94 -18.36
C MET A 192 -17.17 3.09 -16.85
N LEU A 193 -16.89 4.30 -16.35
CA LEU A 193 -17.19 4.70 -14.97
C LEU A 193 -18.58 5.36 -14.95
N ALA A 194 -19.55 4.76 -14.27
CA ALA A 194 -20.88 5.32 -14.10
C ALA A 194 -21.17 5.53 -12.61
N ALA A 195 -21.32 6.79 -12.20
CA ALA A 195 -21.80 7.15 -10.88
C ALA A 195 -23.30 7.47 -10.98
N ARG A 196 -24.13 6.75 -10.22
CA ARG A 196 -25.55 7.07 -10.07
C ARG A 196 -25.76 7.70 -8.70
N LEU A 197 -26.15 8.96 -8.69
CA LEU A 197 -26.64 9.67 -7.52
C LEU A 197 -28.16 9.60 -7.55
N THR A 198 -28.76 8.90 -6.60
CA THR A 198 -30.21 8.94 -6.39
C THR A 198 -30.47 9.95 -5.28
N TRP A 199 -31.03 11.10 -5.64
CA TRP A 199 -31.59 12.08 -4.71
C TRP A 199 -33.11 11.94 -4.65
#